data_AF-A0A9E4MGT9-F1
#
_entry.id   AF-A0A9E4MGT9-F1
#
_cell.length_a   1.000
_cell.length_b   1.000
_cell.length_c   1.000
_cell.angle_alpha   90.00
_cell.angle_beta   90.00
_cell.angle_gamma   90.00
#
_symmetry.space_group_name_H-M   'P 1'
#
loop_
_entity.id
_entity.type
_entity.pdbx_description
1 polymer ?
#
loop_
_entity_poly.entity_id
_entity_poly.type
_entity_poly.pdbx_seq_one_letter_code
_entity_poly.pdbx_strand_id
1 'polypeptide(L)'
;MADARAVAHRSHRRLARHQPAASRADVRRCPDLTRLARFLRACRRLRHAPDARLTGVAHDAGFYDQAHFIHEFRAFSGMTPGEFAASPRVSALDVE
;
A
#
# COMPACT_ATOMS: atom_id res chain seq x y z
N MET A 1 16.84 25.80 24.69
CA MET A 1 15.45 26.15 24.34
C MET A 1 15.03 25.30 23.15
N ALA A 2 14.61 24.06 23.42
CA ALA A 2 14.05 23.15 22.43
C ALA A 2 12.84 22.48 23.07
N ASP A 3 11.66 22.82 22.57
CA ASP A 3 10.34 22.29 22.85
C ASP A 3 9.79 21.83 21.49
N ALA A 4 8.98 20.79 21.32
CA ALA A 4 8.27 19.92 22.23
C ALA A 4 7.83 18.65 21.45
N ARG A 5 7.72 17.55 22.19
CA ARG A 5 6.65 16.52 22.11
C ARG A 5 6.23 15.98 20.73
N ALA A 6 6.53 14.70 20.51
CA ALA A 6 5.61 13.78 19.85
C ALA A 6 5.57 12.44 20.60
N VAL A 7 4.53 12.30 21.42
CA VAL A 7 4.07 11.04 22.01
C VAL A 7 3.28 10.28 20.95
N ALA A 8 3.57 8.99 20.75
CA ALA A 8 2.60 7.90 20.94
C ALA A 8 3.01 6.60 20.25
N HIS A 9 3.20 5.59 21.11
CA HIS A 9 2.73 4.21 20.95
C HIS A 9 3.36 3.31 19.89
N ARG A 10 4.50 2.74 20.29
CA ARG A 10 4.80 1.33 19.99
C ARG A 10 3.81 0.42 20.73
N SER A 11 3.19 -0.50 20.02
CA SER A 11 2.91 -1.88 20.45
C SER A 11 2.32 -2.62 19.27
N HIS A 12 2.96 -3.66 18.76
CA HIS A 12 2.27 -4.92 18.44
C HIS A 12 3.33 -6.03 18.30
N ARG A 13 3.08 -7.09 19.06
CA ARG A 13 3.95 -8.24 19.35
C ARG A 13 4.32 -9.03 18.10
N ARG A 14 5.53 -9.61 18.16
CA ARG A 14 6.12 -10.61 17.24
C ARG A 14 5.16 -11.76 16.94
N LEU A 15 5.20 -12.27 15.72
CA LEU A 15 5.32 -13.72 15.48
C LEU A 15 6.34 -13.95 14.35
N ALA A 16 7.49 -14.51 14.73
CA ALA A 16 8.35 -15.22 13.80
C ALA A 16 7.61 -16.47 13.34
N ARG A 17 7.54 -16.71 12.03
CA ARG A 17 7.16 -18.01 11.48
C ARG A 17 8.35 -18.54 10.70
N HIS A 18 8.83 -19.71 11.13
CA HIS A 18 9.76 -20.55 10.40
C HIS A 18 9.26 -20.75 8.96
N GLN A 19 10.14 -20.54 7.98
CA GLN A 19 9.92 -20.97 6.60
C GLN A 19 10.48 -22.38 6.44
N PRO A 20 9.68 -23.42 6.13
CA PRO A 20 10.20 -24.65 5.57
C PRO A 20 10.18 -24.61 4.04
N ALA A 21 11.01 -25.48 3.47
CA ALA A 21 11.50 -25.50 2.10
C ALA A 21 10.42 -25.65 1.01
N ALA A 22 10.77 -25.10 -0.16
CA ALA A 22 10.01 -25.09 -1.40
C ALA A 22 9.70 -26.50 -1.93
N SER A 23 8.43 -26.76 -2.22
CA SER A 23 7.98 -27.86 -3.08
C SER A 23 7.00 -27.31 -4.13
N ARG A 24 6.96 -28.00 -5.27
CA ARG A 24 6.30 -27.78 -6.58
C ARG A 24 4.80 -27.35 -6.59
N ALA A 25 4.40 -26.42 -5.74
CA ALA A 25 3.05 -25.86 -5.64
C ALA A 25 3.07 -24.33 -5.83
N ASP A 26 3.85 -23.83 -6.81
CA ASP A 26 4.02 -22.40 -7.11
C ASP A 26 2.77 -21.72 -7.74
N VAL A 27 1.57 -22.31 -7.61
CA VAL A 27 0.28 -21.62 -7.80
C VAL A 27 -0.08 -20.82 -6.54
N ARG A 28 0.90 -20.14 -5.94
CA ARG A 28 0.74 -19.32 -4.72
C ARG A 28 1.41 -17.96 -4.83
N ARG A 29 1.53 -17.42 -6.05
CA ARG A 29 2.02 -16.05 -6.29
C ARG A 29 1.19 -15.25 -7.30
N CYS A 30 0.02 -15.74 -7.71
CA CYS A 30 -0.99 -14.81 -8.20
C CYS A 30 -1.60 -14.15 -6.96
N PRO A 31 -1.53 -12.82 -6.82
CA PRO A 31 -2.35 -12.15 -5.81
C PRO A 31 -3.79 -12.61 -6.06
N ASP A 32 -4.52 -12.94 -4.99
CA ASP A 32 -5.98 -13.10 -5.07
C ASP A 32 -6.50 -11.96 -5.96
N LEU A 33 -7.18 -12.31 -7.06
CA LEU A 33 -7.62 -11.34 -8.07
C LEU A 33 -8.38 -10.17 -7.43
N THR A 34 -9.03 -10.43 -6.29
CA THR A 34 -9.66 -9.42 -5.44
C THR A 34 -8.65 -8.40 -4.91
N ARG A 35 -7.52 -8.83 -4.33
CA ARG A 35 -6.45 -7.93 -3.84
C ARG A 35 -5.88 -7.09 -4.97
N LEU A 36 -5.57 -7.72 -6.12
CA LEU A 36 -5.06 -7.01 -7.28
C LEU A 36 -6.08 -5.97 -7.79
N ALA A 37 -7.36 -6.33 -7.88
CA ALA A 37 -8.41 -5.42 -8.30
C ALA A 37 -8.56 -4.21 -7.36
N ARG A 38 -8.54 -4.44 -6.03
CA ARG A 38 -8.54 -3.37 -5.02
C ARG A 38 -7.33 -2.44 -5.18
N PHE A 39 -6.14 -3.02 -5.34
CA PHE A 39 -4.91 -2.26 -5.57
C PHE A 39 -4.98 -1.40 -6.83
N LEU A 40 -5.37 -1.97 -7.98
CA LEU A 40 -5.51 -1.23 -9.24
C LEU A 40 -6.56 -0.12 -9.15
N ARG A 41 -7.66 -0.35 -8.42
CA ARG A 41 -8.68 0.67 -8.16
C ARG A 41 -8.14 1.84 -7.35
N ALA A 42 -7.39 1.55 -6.29
CA ALA A 42 -6.72 2.57 -5.49
C ALA A 42 -5.71 3.38 -6.33
N CYS A 43 -4.88 2.72 -7.13
CA CYS A 43 -3.93 3.39 -8.03
C CYS A 43 -4.64 4.38 -8.96
N ARG A 44 -5.71 3.95 -9.64
CA ARG A 44 -6.51 4.85 -10.51
C ARG A 44 -7.06 6.03 -9.73
N ARG A 45 -7.64 5.80 -8.55
CA ARG A 45 -8.23 6.86 -7.74
C ARG A 45 -7.20 7.93 -7.33
N LEU A 46 -6.02 7.49 -6.89
CA LEU A 46 -4.92 8.39 -6.50
C LEU A 46 -4.34 9.14 -7.71
N ARG A 47 -4.28 8.51 -8.90
CA ARG A 47 -3.84 9.20 -10.12
C ARG A 47 -4.84 10.23 -10.62
N HIS A 48 -6.15 10.02 -10.40
CA HIS A 48 -7.19 10.98 -10.77
C HIS A 48 -7.38 12.10 -9.75
N ALA A 49 -7.14 11.84 -8.46
CA ALA A 49 -7.27 12.82 -7.39
C ALA A 49 -6.15 12.62 -6.35
N PRO A 50 -4.96 13.18 -6.58
CA PRO A 50 -3.81 12.99 -5.69
C PRO A 50 -4.04 13.58 -4.29
N ASP A 51 -4.85 14.64 -4.18
CA ASP A 51 -5.19 15.28 -2.90
C ASP A 51 -6.38 14.61 -2.16
N ALA A 52 -6.88 13.48 -2.68
CA ALA A 52 -7.98 12.78 -2.04
C ALA A 52 -7.58 12.24 -0.67
N ARG A 53 -8.49 12.33 0.30
CA ARG A 53 -8.30 11.73 1.63
C ARG A 53 -8.12 10.22 1.49
N LEU A 54 -7.00 9.69 2.01
CA LEU A 54 -6.64 8.28 1.89
C LEU A 54 -7.69 7.32 2.47
N THR A 55 -8.44 7.74 3.50
CA THR A 55 -9.57 6.98 4.04
C THR A 55 -10.68 6.78 3.01
N GLY A 56 -11.04 7.83 2.28
CA GLY A 56 -12.03 7.74 1.20
C GLY A 56 -11.55 6.84 0.07
N VAL A 57 -10.27 6.97 -0.32
CA VAL A 57 -9.66 6.08 -1.32
C VAL A 57 -9.69 4.62 -0.89
N ALA A 58 -9.41 4.33 0.40
CA ALA A 58 -9.47 2.99 0.95
C ALA A 58 -10.88 2.39 0.82
N HIS A 59 -11.91 3.15 1.23
CA HIS A 59 -13.30 2.70 1.13
C HIS A 59 -13.74 2.50 -0.33
N ASP A 60 -13.46 3.45 -1.23
CA ASP A 60 -13.77 3.35 -2.66
C ASP A 60 -13.11 2.12 -3.31
N ALA A 61 -11.90 1.79 -2.85
CA ALA A 61 -11.13 0.64 -3.30
C ALA A 61 -11.51 -0.68 -2.60
N GLY A 62 -12.45 -0.68 -1.64
CA GLY A 62 -12.92 -1.90 -0.97
C GLY A 62 -12.02 -2.39 0.17
N PHE A 63 -11.23 -1.51 0.77
CA PHE A 63 -10.50 -1.80 2.00
C PHE A 63 -11.37 -1.51 3.23
N TYR A 64 -11.20 -2.33 4.26
CA TYR A 64 -11.93 -2.19 5.53
C TYR A 64 -11.50 -0.95 6.31
N ASP A 65 -10.19 -0.71 6.37
CA ASP A 65 -9.61 0.42 7.07
C ASP A 65 -8.32 0.92 6.37
N GLN A 66 -7.85 2.08 6.81
CA GLN A 66 -6.68 2.75 6.25
C GLN A 66 -5.36 2.02 6.53
N ALA A 67 -5.22 1.32 7.67
CA ALA A 67 -3.99 0.62 8.01
C ALA A 67 -3.78 -0.62 7.13
N HIS A 68 -4.86 -1.39 6.91
CA HIS A 68 -4.90 -2.50 5.98
C HIS A 68 -4.59 -2.03 4.55
N PHE A 69 -5.21 -0.94 4.11
CA PHE A 69 -4.92 -0.31 2.83
C PHE A 69 -3.44 0.05 2.66
N ILE A 70 -2.84 0.78 3.61
CA ILE A 70 -1.44 1.19 3.52
C ILE A 70 -0.50 -0.01 3.49
N HIS A 71 -0.76 -1.04 4.31
CA HIS A 71 0.07 -2.24 4.36
C HIS A 71 0.02 -3.02 3.05
N GLU A 72 -1.17 -3.24 2.50
CA GLU A 72 -1.35 -3.96 1.24
C GLU A 72 -0.81 -3.16 0.05
N PHE A 73 -1.04 -1.85 0.01
CA PHE A 73 -0.54 -0.99 -1.07
C PHE A 73 1.00 -0.96 -1.10
N ARG A 74 1.65 -0.90 0.07
CA ARG A 74 3.11 -1.05 0.19
C ARG A 74 3.59 -2.42 -0.25
N ALA A 75 2.86 -3.50 0.08
CA ALA A 75 3.22 -4.85 -0.34
C ALA A 75 3.19 -5.03 -1.86
N PHE A 76 2.31 -4.29 -2.57
CA PHE A 76 2.24 -4.32 -4.03
C PHE A 76 3.20 -3.35 -4.74
N SER A 77 3.30 -2.11 -4.25
CA SER A 77 4.02 -1.02 -4.96
C SER A 77 5.39 -0.69 -4.38
N GLY A 78 5.71 -1.18 -3.18
CA GLY A 78 6.88 -0.74 -2.41
C GLY A 78 6.73 0.65 -1.77
N MET A 79 5.65 1.39 -2.03
CA MET A 79 5.42 2.76 -1.58
C MET A 79 4.13 2.87 -0.78
N THR A 80 3.97 3.92 0.04
CA THR A 80 2.66 4.29 0.59
C THR A 80 1.74 4.84 -0.50
N PRO A 81 0.43 4.79 -0.28
CA PRO A 81 -0.54 5.52 -1.10
C PRO A 81 -0.23 7.02 -1.24
N GLY A 82 0.24 7.67 -0.18
CA GLY A 82 0.57 9.10 -0.18
C GLY A 82 1.81 9.41 -1.03
N GLU A 83 2.87 8.62 -0.87
CA GLU A 83 4.08 8.71 -1.71
C GLU A 83 3.73 8.44 -3.18
N PHE A 84 2.87 7.46 -3.47
CA PHE A 84 2.42 7.18 -4.82
C PHE A 84 1.58 8.32 -5.43
N ALA A 85 0.75 8.99 -4.64
CA ALA A 85 -0.04 10.14 -5.08
C ALA A 85 0.83 11.37 -5.36
N ALA A 86 1.85 11.60 -4.53
CA ALA A 86 2.82 12.67 -4.71
C ALA A 86 3.86 12.37 -5.81
N SER A 87 4.06 11.10 -6.16
CA SER A 87 4.98 10.68 -7.20
C SER A 87 4.55 11.25 -8.55
N PRO A 88 5.44 11.97 -9.25
CA PRO A 88 5.17 12.48 -10.58
C PRO A 88 4.60 11.37 -11.46
N ARG A 89 3.61 11.71 -12.29
CA ARG A 89 3.19 10.79 -13.34
C ARG A 89 4.39 10.69 -14.26
N VAL A 90 5.00 9.50 -14.36
CA VAL A 90 6.00 9.24 -15.40
C VAL A 90 5.29 9.51 -16.72
N SER A 91 5.62 10.65 -17.32
CA SER A 91 5.23 10.97 -18.69
C SER A 91 5.94 9.97 -19.57
N ALA A 92 5.24 9.39 -20.53
CA ALA A 92 5.82 8.46 -21.50
C ALA A 92 6.85 9.13 -22.46
N LEU A 93 7.36 10.32 -22.11
CA LEU A 93 8.25 11.15 -22.92
C LEU A 93 9.64 11.34 -22.28
N ASP A 94 9.94 10.73 -21.13
CA ASP A 94 11.24 10.89 -20.44
C ASP A 94 12.27 9.80 -20.84
N VAL A 95 12.13 9.23 -22.06
CA VAL A 95 13.11 8.30 -22.63
C VAL A 95 13.89 9.06 -23.70
N GLU A 96 14.99 9.68 -23.30
CA GLU A 96 16.00 10.26 -24.20
C GLU A 96 17.05 9.20 -24.55
#